data_AF-A0A414NEA6-F1
#
_entry.id   AF-A0A414NEA6-F1
#
_cell.length_a   1.000
_cell.length_b   1.000
_cell.length_c   1.000
_cell.angle_alpha   90.00
_cell.angle_beta   90.00
_cell.angle_gamma   90.00
#
_symmetry.space_group_name_H-M   'P 1'
#
loop_
_entity.id
_entity.type
_entity.pdbx_description
1 polymer ?
#
loop_
_entity_poly.entity_id
_entity_poly.type
_entity_poly.pdbx_seq_one_letter_code
_entity_poly.pdbx_strand_id
1 'polypeptide(L)'
;MRVLFDCRTYEMGLCDWVSFLFKKMWFPCRRSLRFLKRSIAALADWWIIIPFAFLSYGVYLAFDPITELGTSGIVAELIGMVLGSFTLLFLKERVDFEGKRHATLDLQYRFYVDKSWELYDAFSTLSRAAGLEPHSFDDFYDMKRCRCFYPGGLVRIEEADRTSYHRALVKLDSEITALKETCYLQPFVDCSVDEINRLVFSVREKLLGLEDDGEVSWAVVCSLEAELINLMTIIGRPWHYANDEARKRLLRKYIVQHAEELL
;
A
#
# COMPACT_ATOMS: atom_id res chain seq x y z
N MET A 1 -19.64 23.49 12.78
CA MET A 1 -19.47 22.99 11.38
C MET A 1 -18.96 21.56 11.43
N ARG A 2 -19.59 20.62 10.71
CA ARG A 2 -19.27 19.19 10.81
C ARG A 2 -18.23 18.74 9.80
N VAL A 3 -17.31 17.87 10.24
CA VAL A 3 -16.24 17.29 9.42
C VAL A 3 -16.13 15.79 9.69
N LEU A 4 -16.08 14.99 8.64
CA LEU A 4 -15.74 13.57 8.74
C LEU A 4 -14.21 13.38 8.60
N PHE A 5 -13.59 12.73 9.58
CA PHE A 5 -12.18 12.35 9.56
C PHE A 5 -11.98 11.02 10.30
N ASP A 6 -11.24 10.07 9.71
CA ASP A 6 -11.02 8.71 10.25
C ASP A 6 -12.33 8.03 10.75
N CYS A 7 -13.39 8.11 9.95
CA CYS A 7 -14.72 7.54 10.25
C CYS A 7 -15.43 8.12 11.48
N ARG A 8 -14.95 9.26 12.02
CA ARG A 8 -15.56 9.99 13.12
C ARG A 8 -16.02 11.36 12.67
N THR A 9 -17.04 11.89 13.35
CA THR A 9 -17.61 13.21 13.05
C THR A 9 -17.16 14.22 14.09
N TYR A 10 -16.65 15.36 13.63
CA TYR A 10 -16.12 16.42 14.47
C TYR A 10 -16.87 17.72 14.22
N GLU A 11 -17.16 18.47 15.27
CA GLU A 11 -17.68 19.83 15.21
C GLU A 11 -16.55 20.83 15.44
N MET A 12 -16.41 21.77 14.50
CA MET A 12 -15.41 22.85 14.55
C MET A 12 -16.06 24.22 14.35
N GLY A 13 -15.41 25.26 14.87
CA GLY A 13 -15.67 26.66 14.51
C GLY A 13 -15.36 26.93 13.03
N LEU A 14 -15.93 27.99 12.46
CA LEU A 14 -15.80 28.30 11.03
C LEU A 14 -14.34 28.55 10.60
N CYS A 15 -13.58 29.33 11.37
CA CYS A 15 -12.17 29.61 11.07
C CYS A 15 -11.32 28.33 11.14
N ASP A 16 -11.55 27.48 12.15
CA ASP A 16 -10.84 26.22 12.32
C ASP A 16 -11.18 25.21 11.23
N TRP A 17 -12.44 25.19 10.79
CA TRP A 17 -12.91 24.40 9.67
C TRP A 17 -12.23 24.79 8.35
N VAL A 18 -12.11 26.09 8.06
CA VAL A 18 -11.41 26.57 6.85
C VAL A 18 -9.93 26.20 6.91
N SER A 19 -9.27 26.43 8.04
CA SER A 19 -7.86 26.05 8.26
C SER A 19 -7.66 24.54 8.12
N PHE A 20 -8.58 23.73 8.66
CA PHE A 20 -8.59 22.28 8.51
C PHE A 20 -8.69 21.88 7.03
N LEU A 21 -9.60 22.50 6.26
CA LEU A 21 -9.73 22.24 4.83
C LEU A 21 -8.44 22.56 4.07
N PHE A 22 -7.79 23.70 4.33
CA PHE A 22 -6.50 24.03 3.72
C PHE A 22 -5.42 23.00 4.07
N LYS A 23 -5.37 22.53 5.32
CA LYS A 23 -4.42 21.48 5.72
C LYS A 23 -4.74 20.14 5.05
N LYS A 24 -6.03 19.81 4.84
CA LYS A 24 -6.51 18.60 4.15
C LYS A 24 -6.26 18.67 2.64
N MET A 25 -6.35 19.85 2.02
CA MET A 25 -6.08 20.10 0.60
C MET A 25 -4.65 19.73 0.17
N TRP A 26 -3.73 19.66 1.12
CA TRP A 26 -2.39 19.14 0.88
C TRP A 26 -2.40 17.76 0.19
N PHE A 27 -3.30 16.85 0.59
CA PHE A 27 -3.34 15.47 0.05
C PHE A 27 -3.73 15.44 -1.43
N PRO A 28 -4.87 16.04 -1.85
CA PRO A 28 -5.20 16.09 -3.27
C PRO A 28 -4.16 16.86 -4.07
N CYS A 29 -3.65 18.01 -3.58
CA CYS A 29 -2.60 18.75 -4.28
C CYS A 29 -1.34 17.91 -4.53
N ARG A 30 -0.85 17.20 -3.50
CA ARG A 30 0.31 16.32 -3.66
C ARG A 30 0.01 15.12 -4.57
N ARG A 31 -1.21 14.59 -4.53
CA ARG A 31 -1.62 13.49 -5.43
C ARG A 31 -1.63 13.96 -6.88
N SER A 32 -2.19 15.14 -7.16
CA SER A 32 -2.18 15.76 -8.48
C SER A 32 -0.77 16.09 -8.97
N LEU A 33 0.11 16.59 -8.10
CA LEU A 33 1.52 16.82 -8.46
C LEU A 33 2.26 15.52 -8.80
N ARG A 34 2.01 14.44 -8.05
CA ARG A 34 2.58 13.12 -8.37
C ARG A 34 2.07 12.57 -9.69
N PHE A 35 0.77 12.71 -9.94
CA PHE A 35 0.16 12.36 -11.22
C PHE A 35 0.82 13.18 -12.35
N LEU A 36 0.90 14.50 -12.21
CA LEU A 36 1.52 15.38 -13.20
C LEU A 36 2.99 15.01 -13.45
N LYS A 37 3.78 14.78 -12.39
CA LYS A 37 5.18 14.34 -12.52
C LYS A 37 5.30 13.04 -13.31
N ARG A 38 4.44 12.06 -13.05
CA ARG A 38 4.41 10.78 -13.78
C ARG A 38 3.96 10.98 -15.22
N SER A 39 2.96 11.82 -15.46
CA SER A 39 2.47 12.15 -16.80
C SER A 39 3.54 12.84 -17.63
N ILE A 40 4.33 13.76 -17.04
CA ILE A 40 5.47 14.42 -17.70
C ILE A 40 6.58 13.41 -18.01
N ALA A 41 6.93 12.55 -17.05
CA ALA A 41 7.94 11.51 -17.29
C ALA A 41 7.50 10.55 -18.40
N ALA A 42 6.24 10.15 -18.40
CA ALA A 42 5.63 9.36 -19.45
C ALA A 42 5.64 10.07 -20.81
N LEU A 43 5.39 11.38 -20.84
CA LEU A 43 5.49 12.18 -22.07
C LEU A 43 6.91 12.15 -22.66
N ALA A 44 7.94 12.05 -21.82
CA ALA A 44 9.33 11.94 -22.28
C ALA A 44 9.61 10.61 -22.99
N ASP A 45 8.93 9.52 -22.61
CA ASP A 45 9.07 8.20 -23.26
C ASP A 45 8.29 8.11 -24.58
N TRP A 46 7.49 9.13 -24.93
CA TRP A 46 6.65 9.15 -26.12
C TRP A 46 7.38 9.74 -27.34
N TRP A 47 8.47 9.08 -27.72
CA TRP A 47 9.18 9.35 -28.99
C TRP A 47 8.24 9.27 -30.21
N ILE A 48 7.09 8.60 -30.11
CA ILE A 48 6.04 8.53 -31.13
C ILE A 48 5.47 9.93 -31.47
N ILE A 49 5.52 10.92 -30.58
CA ILE A 49 5.08 12.29 -30.91
C ILE A 49 6.00 12.95 -31.94
N ILE A 50 7.27 12.55 -31.99
CA ILE A 50 8.28 13.10 -32.89
C ILE A 50 7.89 12.92 -34.37
N PRO A 51 7.53 11.71 -34.87
CA PRO A 51 7.07 11.56 -36.26
C PRO A 51 5.76 12.30 -36.56
N PHE A 52 4.85 12.48 -35.60
CA PHE A 52 3.65 13.30 -35.82
C PHE A 52 3.97 14.80 -35.87
N ALA A 53 4.94 15.27 -35.09
CA ALA A 53 5.47 16.63 -35.18
C ALA A 53 6.18 16.87 -36.53
N PHE A 54 6.95 15.89 -37.02
CA PHE A 54 7.55 15.95 -38.36
C PHE A 54 6.52 15.87 -39.49
N LEU A 55 5.49 15.04 -39.35
CA LEU A 55 4.41 14.93 -40.33
C LEU A 55 3.62 16.24 -40.41
N SER A 56 3.27 16.81 -39.26
CA SER A 56 2.56 18.10 -39.19
C SER A 56 3.41 19.27 -39.69
N TYR A 57 4.72 19.28 -39.40
CA TYR A 57 5.66 20.24 -39.96
C TYR A 57 5.88 20.04 -41.47
N GLY A 58 5.91 18.80 -41.95
CA GLY A 58 5.99 18.47 -43.37
C GLY A 58 4.75 18.91 -44.14
N VAL A 59 3.56 18.73 -43.55
CA VAL A 59 2.31 19.30 -44.06
C VAL A 59 2.40 20.83 -44.09
N TYR A 60 2.85 21.47 -43.02
CA TYR A 60 3.05 22.92 -42.99
C TYR A 60 3.94 23.41 -44.14
N LEU A 61 5.13 22.82 -44.32
CA LEU A 61 6.05 23.18 -45.40
C LEU A 61 5.51 22.90 -46.81
N ALA A 62 4.71 21.85 -46.98
CA ALA A 62 4.10 21.52 -48.27
C ALA A 62 3.03 22.53 -48.69
N PHE A 63 2.37 23.18 -47.73
CA PHE A 63 1.35 24.19 -47.98
C PHE A 63 1.89 25.63 -47.93
N ASP A 64 3.03 25.88 -47.27
CA ASP A 64 3.70 27.20 -47.19
C ASP A 64 3.82 27.93 -48.55
N PRO A 65 4.32 27.31 -49.65
CA PRO A 65 4.46 28.00 -50.95
C PRO A 65 3.13 28.24 -51.69
N ILE A 66 2.03 27.63 -51.25
CA ILE A 66 0.69 27.78 -51.87
C ILE A 66 -0.10 28.90 -51.17
N THR A 67 0.41 29.45 -50.07
CA THR A 67 -0.36 30.24 -49.10
C THR A 67 0.08 31.71 -49.02
N GLU A 68 0.12 32.43 -50.15
CA GLU A 68 0.12 33.92 -50.14
C GLU A 68 -1.22 34.52 -49.62
N LEU A 69 -2.24 33.70 -49.40
CA LEU A 69 -3.58 34.09 -48.94
C LEU A 69 -3.87 33.55 -47.53
N GLY A 70 -3.49 34.28 -46.48
CA GLY A 70 -4.14 34.26 -45.14
C GLY A 70 -4.43 32.91 -44.45
N THR A 71 -3.77 31.83 -44.85
CA THR A 71 -4.13 30.43 -44.55
C THR A 71 -3.17 29.80 -43.52
N SER A 72 -2.14 30.52 -43.11
CA SER A 72 -1.27 30.19 -41.97
C SER A 72 -2.07 29.96 -40.68
N GLY A 73 -3.18 30.69 -40.49
CA GLY A 73 -4.12 30.48 -39.38
C GLY A 73 -4.81 29.11 -39.43
N ILE A 74 -5.21 28.66 -40.62
CA ILE A 74 -5.90 27.37 -40.82
C ILE A 74 -4.96 26.20 -40.51
N VAL A 75 -3.70 26.29 -40.96
CA VAL A 75 -2.70 25.25 -40.68
C VAL A 75 -2.34 25.22 -39.20
N ALA A 76 -2.17 26.38 -38.56
CA ALA A 76 -1.93 26.46 -37.11
C ALA A 76 -3.12 25.93 -36.29
N GLU A 77 -4.35 26.20 -36.72
CA GLU A 77 -5.56 25.63 -36.12
C GLU A 77 -5.63 24.12 -36.31
N LEU A 78 -5.32 23.60 -37.50
CA LEU A 78 -5.30 22.16 -37.76
C LEU A 78 -4.26 21.46 -36.88
N ILE A 79 -3.05 22.01 -36.78
CA ILE A 79 -1.99 21.50 -35.89
C ILE A 79 -2.46 21.56 -34.44
N GLY A 80 -3.08 22.67 -34.01
CA GLY A 80 -3.63 22.84 -32.67
C GLY A 80 -4.75 21.84 -32.35
N MET A 81 -5.65 21.57 -33.30
CA MET A 81 -6.73 20.58 -33.16
C MET A 81 -6.17 19.17 -33.06
N VAL A 82 -5.20 18.82 -33.91
CA VAL A 82 -4.54 17.50 -33.88
C VAL A 82 -3.78 17.33 -32.56
N LEU A 83 -2.90 18.25 -32.21
CA LEU A 83 -2.09 18.19 -31.00
C LEU A 83 -2.97 18.23 -29.73
N GLY A 84 -4.02 19.05 -29.73
CA GLY A 84 -5.01 19.13 -28.65
C GLY A 84 -5.78 17.83 -28.48
N SER A 85 -6.25 17.22 -29.58
CA SER A 85 -6.95 15.93 -29.55
C SER A 85 -6.05 14.81 -29.02
N PHE A 86 -4.80 14.76 -29.46
CA PHE A 86 -3.80 13.81 -28.94
C PHE A 86 -3.52 14.03 -27.45
N THR A 87 -3.38 15.28 -27.02
CA THR A 87 -3.13 15.62 -25.60
C THR A 87 -4.30 15.19 -24.72
N LEU A 88 -5.54 15.41 -25.19
CA LEU A 88 -6.75 14.97 -24.49
C LEU A 88 -6.85 13.44 -24.42
N LEU A 89 -6.52 12.74 -25.50
CA LEU A 89 -6.49 11.27 -25.51
C LEU A 89 -5.45 10.73 -24.53
N PHE A 90 -4.23 11.29 -24.54
CA PHE A 90 -3.18 10.94 -23.60
C PHE A 90 -3.59 11.20 -22.15
N LEU A 91 -4.19 12.37 -21.87
CA LEU A 91 -4.66 12.70 -20.54
C LEU A 91 -5.73 11.71 -20.07
N LYS A 92 -6.67 11.36 -20.96
CA LYS A 92 -7.70 10.36 -20.68
C LYS A 92 -7.09 9.00 -20.36
N GLU A 93 -6.20 8.48 -21.21
CA GLU A 93 -5.52 7.20 -20.97
C GLU A 93 -4.76 7.20 -19.64
N ARG A 94 -4.12 8.33 -19.27
CA ARG A 94 -3.42 8.46 -18.00
C ARG A 94 -4.35 8.48 -16.81
N VAL A 95 -5.48 9.17 -16.90
CA VAL A 95 -6.51 9.17 -15.86
C VAL A 95 -7.08 7.76 -15.69
N ASP A 96 -7.41 7.08 -16.79
CA ASP A 96 -7.92 5.71 -16.77
C ASP A 96 -6.90 4.73 -16.18
N PHE A 97 -5.63 4.87 -16.55
CA PHE A 97 -4.54 4.06 -16.01
C PHE A 97 -4.32 4.29 -14.51
N GLU A 98 -4.27 5.55 -14.06
CA GLU A 98 -4.11 5.87 -12.64
C GLU A 98 -5.34 5.43 -11.82
N GLY A 99 -6.55 5.47 -12.42
CA GLY A 99 -7.77 4.92 -11.84
C GLY A 99 -7.68 3.41 -11.62
N LYS A 100 -7.29 2.65 -12.67
CA LYS A 100 -7.05 1.20 -12.57
C LYS A 100 -5.98 0.89 -11.53
N ARG A 101 -4.86 1.61 -11.57
CA ARG A 101 -3.78 1.48 -10.59
C ARG A 101 -4.31 1.70 -9.18
N HIS A 102 -5.08 2.76 -8.93
CA HIS A 102 -5.60 3.02 -7.60
C HIS A 102 -6.50 1.88 -7.11
N ALA A 103 -7.39 1.37 -7.96
CA ALA A 103 -8.26 0.24 -7.63
C ALA A 103 -7.44 -1.02 -7.29
N THR A 104 -6.41 -1.34 -8.08
CA THR A 104 -5.50 -2.46 -7.79
C THR A 104 -4.78 -2.28 -6.47
N LEU A 105 -4.30 -1.06 -6.18
CA LEU A 105 -3.60 -0.77 -4.93
C LEU A 105 -4.52 -0.84 -3.71
N ASP A 106 -5.79 -0.44 -3.86
CA ASP A 106 -6.77 -0.54 -2.79
C ASP A 106 -7.13 -2.01 -2.50
N LEU A 107 -7.25 -2.84 -3.54
CA LEU A 107 -7.43 -4.29 -3.38
C LEU A 107 -6.22 -4.93 -2.71
N GLN A 108 -5.01 -4.62 -3.16
CA GLN A 108 -3.76 -5.08 -2.55
C GLN A 108 -3.65 -4.66 -1.09
N TYR A 109 -4.03 -3.42 -0.75
CA TYR A 109 -4.03 -2.93 0.63
C TYR A 109 -4.99 -3.70 1.52
N ARG A 110 -6.25 -3.89 1.09
CA ARG A 110 -7.24 -4.65 1.85
C ARG A 110 -6.78 -6.08 2.05
N PHE A 111 -6.33 -6.72 0.97
CA PHE A 111 -5.80 -8.07 1.02
C PHE A 111 -4.62 -8.19 2.01
N TYR A 112 -3.68 -7.26 1.98
CA TYR A 112 -2.57 -7.21 2.92
C TYR A 112 -3.04 -7.09 4.36
N VAL A 113 -3.94 -6.15 4.66
CA VAL A 113 -4.44 -5.90 6.02
C VAL A 113 -5.21 -7.11 6.56
N ASP A 114 -6.07 -7.70 5.74
CA ASP A 114 -6.87 -8.86 6.13
C ASP A 114 -5.95 -10.05 6.47
N LYS A 115 -4.97 -10.34 5.60
CA LYS A 115 -4.00 -11.42 5.83
C LYS A 115 -3.03 -11.14 6.98
N SER A 116 -2.63 -9.88 7.19
CA SER A 116 -1.87 -9.49 8.38
C SER A 116 -2.65 -9.80 9.67
N TRP A 117 -3.95 -9.50 9.70
CA TRP A 117 -4.80 -9.75 10.86
C TRP A 117 -4.99 -11.24 11.14
N GLU A 118 -5.24 -12.05 10.10
CA GLU A 118 -5.38 -13.50 10.23
C GLU A 118 -4.10 -14.15 10.80
N LEU A 119 -2.93 -13.80 10.25
CA LEU A 119 -1.65 -14.29 10.75
C LEU A 119 -1.35 -13.81 12.17
N TYR A 120 -1.60 -12.52 12.46
CA TYR A 120 -1.40 -11.97 13.80
C TYR A 120 -2.32 -12.64 14.82
N ASP A 121 -3.58 -12.89 14.50
CA ASP A 121 -4.51 -13.58 15.41
C ASP A 121 -4.00 -15.00 15.72
N ALA A 122 -3.60 -15.76 14.70
CA ALA A 122 -3.03 -17.09 14.87
C ALA A 122 -1.73 -17.06 15.69
N PHE A 123 -0.80 -16.15 15.38
CA PHE A 123 0.46 -15.99 16.11
C PHE A 123 0.25 -15.52 17.56
N SER A 124 -0.70 -14.61 17.80
CA SER A 124 -1.04 -14.15 19.15
C SER A 124 -1.69 -15.25 19.98
N THR A 125 -2.49 -16.11 19.35
CA THR A 125 -3.08 -17.30 19.99
C THR A 125 -1.98 -18.28 20.38
N LEU A 126 -1.01 -18.52 19.50
CA LEU A 126 0.14 -19.36 19.78
C LEU A 126 0.98 -18.79 20.93
N SER A 127 1.28 -17.50 20.89
CA SER A 127 2.05 -16.81 21.92
C SER A 127 1.38 -16.93 23.29
N ARG A 128 0.07 -16.66 23.38
CA ARG A 128 -0.70 -16.82 24.62
C ARG A 128 -0.71 -18.26 25.12
N ALA A 129 -0.87 -19.24 24.22
CA ALA A 129 -0.84 -20.65 24.59
C ALA A 129 0.54 -21.13 25.05
N ALA A 130 1.61 -20.42 24.67
CA ALA A 130 2.96 -20.61 25.18
C ALA A 130 3.24 -19.84 26.48
N GLY A 131 2.24 -19.13 27.04
CA GLY A 131 2.39 -18.31 28.24
C GLY A 131 3.03 -16.93 27.98
N LEU A 132 3.07 -16.49 26.72
CA LEU A 132 3.68 -15.23 26.29
C LEU A 132 2.62 -14.16 26.08
N GLU A 133 2.95 -12.92 26.43
CA GLU A 133 2.10 -11.77 26.10
C GLU A 133 2.39 -11.34 24.66
N PRO A 134 1.41 -11.41 23.74
CA PRO A 134 1.62 -11.03 22.36
C PRO A 134 1.77 -9.52 22.20
N HIS A 135 2.59 -9.10 21.24
CA HIS A 135 2.69 -7.70 20.84
C HIS A 135 1.36 -7.14 20.33
N SER A 136 1.23 -5.82 20.28
CA SER A 136 0.08 -5.19 19.65
C SER A 136 0.10 -5.43 18.13
N PHE A 137 -1.09 -5.46 17.50
CA PHE A 137 -1.18 -5.57 16.05
C PHE A 137 -0.40 -4.45 15.34
N ASP A 138 -0.43 -3.23 15.89
CA ASP A 138 0.28 -2.09 15.30
C ASP A 138 1.80 -2.31 15.28
N ASP A 139 2.36 -3.02 16.27
CA ASP A 139 3.79 -3.35 16.31
C ASP A 139 4.14 -4.51 15.37
N PHE A 140 3.27 -5.51 15.24
CA PHE A 140 3.39 -6.58 14.24
C PHE A 140 3.30 -6.04 12.80
N TYR A 141 2.40 -5.08 12.59
CA TYR A 141 2.17 -4.42 11.31
C TYR A 141 3.31 -3.46 10.92
N ASP A 142 3.83 -2.68 11.88
CA ASP A 142 4.96 -1.76 11.67
C ASP A 142 6.29 -2.51 11.81
N MET A 143 6.73 -3.20 10.75
CA MET A 143 7.97 -4.00 10.72
C MET A 143 9.25 -3.26 11.17
N LYS A 144 9.25 -1.91 11.27
CA LYS A 144 10.37 -1.12 11.80
C LYS A 144 10.47 -1.18 13.33
N ARG A 145 9.42 -1.66 14.01
CA ARG A 145 9.29 -1.77 15.46
C ARG A 145 9.47 -3.18 15.98
N CYS A 146 9.68 -4.17 15.11
CA CYS A 146 10.07 -5.52 15.48
C CYS A 146 11.48 -5.53 16.09
N ARG A 147 11.61 -4.91 17.27
CA ARG A 147 12.71 -5.12 18.19
C ARG A 147 12.12 -6.11 19.17
N CYS A 148 12.58 -7.36 19.10
CA CYS A 148 12.22 -8.33 20.13
C CYS A 148 12.60 -7.77 21.50
N PHE A 149 11.60 -7.31 22.25
CA PHE A 149 11.71 -6.75 23.60
C PHE A 149 11.44 -7.84 24.63
N TYR A 150 11.89 -9.07 24.37
CA TYR A 150 11.75 -10.16 25.33
C TYR A 150 13.08 -10.41 26.03
N PRO A 151 13.09 -10.44 27.37
CA PRO A 151 14.27 -10.89 28.11
C PRO A 151 14.47 -12.37 27.73
N GLY A 152 15.58 -12.69 27.06
CA GLY A 152 15.83 -14.03 26.55
C GLY A 152 15.65 -15.12 27.62
N GLY A 153 15.22 -16.31 27.21
CA GLY A 153 14.96 -17.42 28.12
C GLY A 153 14.14 -18.55 27.48
N LEU A 154 13.85 -19.57 28.29
CA LEU A 154 12.95 -20.67 27.96
C LEU A 154 11.66 -20.48 28.78
N VAL A 155 10.51 -20.65 28.14
CA VAL A 155 9.20 -20.66 28.80
C VAL A 155 8.67 -22.08 28.78
N ARG A 156 8.36 -22.60 29.97
CA ARG A 156 7.81 -23.94 30.11
C ARG A 156 6.30 -23.88 29.92
N ILE A 157 5.79 -24.68 28.99
CA ILE A 157 4.35 -24.81 28.75
C ILE A 157 3.77 -25.72 29.84
N GLU A 158 2.76 -25.23 30.55
CA GLU A 158 2.03 -26.03 31.52
C GLU A 158 1.32 -27.20 30.85
N GLU A 159 1.29 -28.38 31.49
CA GLU A 159 0.67 -29.58 30.91
C GLU A 159 -0.80 -29.36 30.51
N ALA A 160 -1.53 -28.54 31.27
CA ALA A 160 -2.92 -28.19 30.98
C ALA A 160 -3.07 -27.41 29.66
N ASP A 161 -2.05 -26.65 29.26
CA ASP A 161 -2.09 -25.78 28.09
C ASP A 161 -1.48 -26.42 26.84
N ARG A 162 -0.80 -27.56 26.95
CA ARG A 162 -0.16 -28.28 25.83
C ARG A 162 -1.11 -28.56 24.67
N THR A 163 -2.35 -28.93 24.97
CA THR A 163 -3.35 -29.21 23.92
C THR A 163 -3.76 -27.93 23.19
N SER A 164 -3.92 -26.82 23.93
CA SER A 164 -4.23 -25.51 23.37
C SER A 164 -3.07 -24.98 22.53
N TYR A 165 -1.83 -25.18 22.99
CA TYR A 165 -0.61 -24.84 22.28
C TYR A 165 -0.48 -25.60 20.95
N HIS A 166 -0.67 -26.92 20.96
CA HIS A 166 -0.61 -27.72 19.74
C HIS A 166 -1.71 -27.33 18.74
N ARG A 167 -2.93 -27.04 19.20
CA ARG A 167 -3.98 -26.50 18.32
C ARG A 167 -3.60 -25.15 17.72
N ALA A 168 -2.93 -24.29 18.47
CA ALA A 168 -2.48 -22.99 17.98
C ALA A 168 -1.38 -23.12 16.92
N LEU A 169 -0.45 -24.07 17.08
CA LEU A 169 0.55 -24.41 16.06
C LEU A 169 -0.12 -24.85 14.75
N VAL A 170 -1.06 -25.80 14.83
CA VAL A 170 -1.82 -26.28 13.66
C VAL A 170 -2.61 -25.16 13.00
N LYS A 171 -3.25 -24.28 13.79
CA LYS A 171 -3.95 -23.10 13.27
C LYS A 171 -2.99 -22.20 12.48
N LEU A 172 -1.83 -21.87 13.04
CA LEU A 172 -0.85 -21.01 12.36
C LEU A 172 -0.34 -21.64 11.05
N ASP A 173 0.00 -22.93 11.04
CA ASP A 173 0.41 -23.62 9.79
C ASP A 173 -0.72 -23.63 8.74
N SER A 174 -1.97 -23.80 9.18
CA SER A 174 -3.12 -23.74 8.28
C SER A 174 -3.30 -22.36 7.65
N GLU A 175 -3.10 -21.28 8.41
CA GLU A 175 -3.19 -19.90 7.90
C GLU A 175 -2.04 -19.59 6.93
N ILE A 176 -0.82 -20.07 7.20
CA ILE A 176 0.33 -19.93 6.29
C ILE A 176 0.05 -20.65 4.96
N THR A 177 -0.56 -21.85 5.04
CA THR A 177 -0.93 -22.64 3.86
C THR A 177 -2.02 -21.94 3.06
N ALA A 178 -3.07 -21.45 3.74
CA ALA A 178 -4.14 -20.68 3.12
C ALA A 178 -3.62 -19.40 2.46
N LEU A 179 -2.69 -18.69 3.12
CA LEU A 179 -2.04 -17.51 2.56
C LEU A 179 -1.29 -17.83 1.27
N LYS A 180 -0.49 -18.89 1.27
CA LYS A 180 0.24 -19.36 0.09
C LYS A 180 -0.72 -19.62 -1.08
N GLU A 181 -1.78 -20.39 -0.85
CA GLU A 181 -2.78 -20.71 -1.88
C GLU A 181 -3.47 -19.46 -2.40
N THR A 182 -3.83 -18.54 -1.49
CA THR A 182 -4.52 -17.32 -1.87
C THR A 182 -3.61 -16.39 -2.69
N CYS A 183 -2.32 -16.30 -2.35
CA CYS A 183 -1.34 -15.51 -3.10
C CYS A 183 -1.22 -15.97 -4.56
N TYR A 184 -1.27 -17.27 -4.84
CA TYR A 184 -1.24 -17.78 -6.23
C TYR A 184 -2.46 -17.39 -7.06
N LEU A 185 -3.59 -17.12 -6.41
CA LEU A 185 -4.83 -16.75 -7.09
C LEU A 185 -4.94 -15.23 -7.34
N GLN A 186 -4.10 -14.41 -6.71
CA GLN A 186 -4.21 -12.95 -6.81
C GLN A 186 -3.32 -12.39 -7.93
N PRO A 187 -3.89 -11.73 -8.95
CA PRO A 187 -3.14 -11.22 -10.10
C PRO A 187 -2.26 -10.00 -9.78
N PHE A 188 -2.45 -9.38 -8.61
CA PHE A 188 -1.66 -8.23 -8.14
C PHE A 188 -0.50 -8.63 -7.22
N VAL A 189 -0.38 -9.91 -6.87
CA VAL A 189 0.77 -10.44 -6.10
C VAL A 189 1.83 -10.85 -7.12
N ASP A 190 2.80 -9.97 -7.33
CA ASP A 190 3.91 -10.19 -8.25
C ASP A 190 5.07 -10.88 -7.52
N CYS A 191 4.92 -12.18 -7.29
CA CYS A 191 5.93 -12.99 -6.62
C CYS A 191 6.09 -14.35 -7.31
N SER A 192 7.33 -14.81 -7.39
CA SER A 192 7.64 -16.11 -7.98
C SER A 192 7.20 -17.25 -7.07
N VAL A 193 6.76 -18.37 -7.65
CA VAL A 193 6.38 -19.58 -6.91
C VAL A 193 7.52 -20.07 -6.01
N ASP A 194 8.76 -19.97 -6.49
CA ASP A 194 9.95 -20.37 -5.74
C ASP A 194 10.19 -19.50 -4.51
N GLU A 195 9.96 -18.19 -4.62
CA GLU A 195 10.13 -17.25 -3.51
C GLU A 195 9.10 -17.49 -2.41
N ILE A 196 7.83 -17.70 -2.78
CA ILE A 196 6.77 -18.05 -1.82
C ILE A 196 7.09 -19.38 -1.12
N ASN A 197 7.49 -20.40 -1.88
CA ASN A 197 7.82 -21.71 -1.31
C ASN A 197 9.01 -21.63 -0.36
N ARG A 198 10.05 -20.84 -0.67
CA ARG A 198 11.20 -20.62 0.22
C ARG A 198 10.80 -19.98 1.54
N LEU A 199 9.98 -18.94 1.49
CA LEU A 199 9.52 -18.23 2.70
C LEU A 199 8.61 -19.12 3.55
N VAL A 200 7.64 -19.80 2.93
CA VAL A 200 6.78 -20.77 3.64
C VAL A 200 7.59 -21.90 4.26
N PHE A 201 8.59 -22.42 3.55
CA PHE A 201 9.47 -23.46 4.09
C PHE A 201 10.25 -22.96 5.31
N SER A 202 10.80 -21.74 5.25
CA SER A 202 11.51 -21.13 6.37
C SER A 202 10.62 -20.97 7.60
N VAL A 203 9.38 -20.49 7.43
CA VAL A 203 8.42 -20.37 8.54
C VAL A 203 8.09 -21.74 9.14
N ARG A 204 7.84 -22.75 8.29
CA ARG A 204 7.53 -24.12 8.74
C ARG A 204 8.68 -24.78 9.49
N GLU A 205 9.92 -24.55 9.06
CA GLU A 205 11.10 -25.02 9.79
C GLU A 205 11.12 -24.48 11.23
N LYS A 206 10.73 -23.21 11.43
CA LYS A 206 10.61 -22.63 12.77
C LYS A 206 9.44 -23.20 13.57
N LEU A 207 8.31 -23.51 12.91
CA LEU A 207 7.19 -24.19 13.55
C LEU A 207 7.54 -25.59 14.03
N LEU A 208 8.28 -26.38 13.23
CA LEU A 208 8.76 -27.70 13.64
C LEU A 208 9.68 -27.61 14.86
N GLY A 209 10.53 -26.58 14.92
CA GLY A 209 11.37 -26.32 16.10
C GLY A 209 10.58 -25.92 17.36
N LEU A 210 9.28 -25.66 17.24
CA LEU A 210 8.37 -25.33 18.35
C LEU A 210 7.50 -26.52 18.78
N GLU A 211 7.57 -27.65 18.08
CA GLU A 211 6.81 -28.87 18.41
C GLU A 211 7.42 -29.67 19.57
N ASP A 212 8.67 -29.36 19.98
CA ASP A 212 9.43 -30.17 20.94
C ASP A 212 9.08 -29.92 22.43
N ASP A 213 9.19 -31.00 23.22
CA ASP A 213 8.60 -31.31 24.54
C ASP A 213 8.59 -30.23 25.66
N GLY A 214 7.78 -29.18 25.49
CA GLY A 214 7.21 -28.41 26.61
C GLY A 214 8.06 -27.23 27.10
N GLU A 215 9.13 -26.88 26.40
CA GLU A 215 9.84 -25.62 26.59
C GLU A 215 9.97 -24.87 25.25
N VAL A 216 9.55 -23.61 25.26
CA VAL A 216 9.61 -22.73 24.10
C VAL A 216 10.72 -21.71 24.29
N SER A 217 11.65 -21.68 23.34
CA SER A 217 12.69 -20.65 23.30
C SER A 217 12.13 -19.36 22.72
N TRP A 218 12.29 -18.25 23.46
CA TRP A 218 11.94 -16.91 22.99
C TRP A 218 12.60 -16.55 21.66
N ALA A 219 13.83 -17.01 21.44
CA ALA A 219 14.56 -16.74 20.20
C ALA A 219 13.86 -17.37 18.98
N VAL A 220 13.23 -18.53 19.16
CA VAL A 220 12.50 -19.22 18.08
C VAL A 220 11.19 -18.50 17.77
N VAL A 221 10.45 -18.07 18.80
CA VAL A 221 9.20 -17.29 18.63
C VAL A 221 9.47 -15.94 17.96
N CYS A 222 10.53 -15.24 18.37
CA CYS A 222 11.00 -14.02 17.72
C CYS A 222 11.42 -14.22 16.28
N SER A 223 12.14 -15.32 16.00
CA SER A 223 12.52 -15.67 14.63
C SER A 223 11.28 -15.99 13.80
N LEU A 224 10.28 -16.67 14.38
CA LEU A 224 9.03 -16.97 13.70
C LEU A 224 8.26 -15.69 13.36
N GLU A 225 8.15 -14.75 14.30
CA GLU A 225 7.53 -13.45 14.05
C GLU A 225 8.20 -12.71 12.89
N ALA A 226 9.54 -12.66 12.89
CA ALA A 226 10.30 -12.04 11.81
C ALA A 226 10.07 -12.72 10.46
N GLU A 227 9.96 -14.05 10.42
CA GLU A 227 9.69 -14.78 9.17
C GLU A 227 8.24 -14.65 8.70
N LEU A 228 7.26 -14.57 9.61
CA LEU A 228 5.86 -14.25 9.25
C LEU A 228 5.77 -12.85 8.66
N ILE A 229 6.51 -11.91 9.21
CA ILE A 229 6.65 -10.55 8.72
C ILE A 229 7.31 -10.54 7.32
N ASN A 230 8.36 -11.33 7.12
CA ASN A 230 9.00 -11.50 5.81
C ASN A 230 8.03 -12.12 4.80
N LEU A 231 7.24 -13.12 5.20
CA LEU A 231 6.21 -13.73 4.37
C LEU A 231 5.20 -12.69 3.87
N MET A 232 4.79 -11.76 4.72
CA MET A 232 3.90 -10.67 4.33
C MET A 232 4.52 -9.71 3.29
N THR A 233 5.83 -9.70 3.10
CA THR A 233 6.45 -8.88 2.04
C THR A 233 6.10 -9.37 0.63
N ILE A 234 5.73 -10.65 0.45
CA ILE A 234 5.27 -11.24 -0.82
C ILE A 234 4.08 -10.49 -1.39
N ILE A 235 3.13 -10.12 -0.54
CA ILE A 235 1.91 -9.42 -0.96
C ILE A 235 2.24 -8.02 -1.49
N GLY A 236 3.42 -7.49 -1.18
CA GLY A 236 3.81 -6.11 -1.44
C GLY A 236 3.19 -5.21 -0.38
N ARG A 237 4.05 -4.50 0.35
CA ARG A 237 3.56 -3.59 1.40
C ARG A 237 2.69 -2.49 0.78
N PRO A 238 1.58 -2.13 1.43
CA PRO A 238 0.85 -0.95 1.02
C PRO A 238 1.71 0.30 1.11
N TRP A 239 1.41 1.26 0.24
CA TRP A 239 2.19 2.48 0.08
C TRP A 239 2.23 3.31 1.37
N HIS A 240 3.29 3.13 2.14
CA HIS A 240 3.47 3.83 3.39
C HIS A 240 4.25 5.12 3.18
N TYR A 241 3.56 6.16 2.72
CA TYR A 241 4.18 7.47 2.53
C TYR A 241 4.41 8.14 3.90
N ALA A 242 5.64 8.09 4.41
CA ALA A 242 6.04 8.69 5.69
C ALA A 242 5.64 10.16 5.84
N ASN A 243 5.60 10.91 4.73
CA ASN A 243 5.12 12.29 4.73
C ASN A 243 3.59 12.40 4.86
N ASP A 244 2.84 11.50 4.21
CA ASP A 244 1.38 11.48 4.27
C ASP A 244 0.95 11.05 5.69
N GLU A 245 1.63 10.06 6.26
CA GLU A 245 1.62 9.65 7.67
C GLU A 245 1.84 10.81 8.64
N ALA A 246 2.98 11.49 8.53
CA ALA A 246 3.32 12.62 9.39
C ALA A 246 2.28 13.73 9.28
N ARG A 247 1.76 13.98 8.07
CA ARG A 247 0.71 14.97 7.84
C ARG A 247 -0.63 14.55 8.43
N LYS A 248 -1.00 13.27 8.34
CA LYS A 248 -2.18 12.71 9.03
C LYS A 248 -2.06 12.88 10.55
N ARG A 249 -0.88 12.62 11.13
CA ARG A 249 -0.64 12.86 12.57
C ARG A 249 -0.80 14.33 12.96
N LEU A 250 -0.30 15.26 12.14
CA LEU A 250 -0.50 16.69 12.35
C LEU A 250 -1.98 17.10 12.28
N LEU A 251 -2.74 16.52 11.33
CA LEU A 251 -4.18 16.76 11.23
C LEU A 251 -4.94 16.18 12.41
N ARG A 252 -4.58 14.99 12.89
CA ARG A 252 -5.15 14.41 14.12
C ARG A 252 -4.92 15.33 15.32
N LYS A 253 -3.69 15.80 15.52
CA LYS A 253 -3.38 16.78 16.58
C LYS A 253 -4.20 18.06 16.45
N TYR A 254 -4.36 18.56 15.22
CA TYR A 254 -5.15 19.76 14.97
C TYR A 254 -6.63 19.58 15.33
N ILE A 255 -7.22 18.44 14.93
CA ILE A 255 -8.62 18.10 15.24
C ILE A 255 -8.82 18.00 16.76
N VAL A 256 -7.96 17.25 17.46
CA VAL A 256 -8.06 17.08 18.92
C VAL A 256 -7.98 18.41 19.67
N GLN A 257 -7.27 19.40 19.13
CA GLN A 257 -7.11 20.71 19.75
C GLN A 257 -8.23 21.71 19.45
N HIS A 258 -8.93 21.57 18.32
CA HIS A 258 -9.84 22.60 17.79
C HIS A 258 -11.24 22.07 17.44
N ALA A 259 -11.54 20.82 17.76
CA ALA A 259 -12.83 20.20 17.49
C ALA A 259 -13.37 19.44 18.69
N GLU A 260 -14.70 19.43 18.78
CA GLU A 260 -15.44 18.55 19.67
C GLU A 260 -15.87 17.30 18.88
N GLU A 261 -15.57 16.12 19.40
CA GLU A 261 -16.00 14.85 18.81
C GLU A 261 -17.50 14.67 19.06
N LEU A 262 -18.27 14.49 17.98
CA LEU A 262 -19.68 14.16 18.07
C LEU A 262 -19.82 12.63 18.12
N LEU A 263 -20.34 12.12 19.23
CA LEU A 263 -20.67 10.70 19.44
C LEU A 263 -21.72 10.20 18.43
#